data_AF-A0A553Q566-F1
#
_entry.id   AF-A0A553Q566-F1
#
_cell.length_a   1.000
_cell.length_b   1.000
_cell.length_c   1.000
_cell.angle_alpha   90.00
_cell.angle_beta   90.00
_cell.angle_gamma   90.00
#
_symmetry.space_group_name_H-M   'P 1'
#
loop_
_entity.id
_entity.type
_entity.pdbx_description
1 polymer ?
#
loop_
_entity_poly.entity_id
_entity_poly.type
_entity_poly.pdbx_seq_one_letter_code
_entity_poly.pdbx_strand_id
1 'polypeptide(L)'
;MRNCKQTNEANRHMLPCALLPSGGAEVDNNNTRDDVLSRDAGECVICLEELQQGDTIARLPCLCIYHKSCIDSWFEINRSCPEHPSD
;
A
#
# COMPACT_ATOMS: atom_id res chain seq x y z
N MET A 1 -43.31 -4.24 4.64
CA MET A 1 -41.95 -4.13 5.19
C MET A 1 -41.07 -3.34 4.23
N ARG A 2 -40.74 -2.09 4.59
CA ARG A 2 -39.61 -1.30 4.09
C ARG A 2 -39.70 0.07 4.74
N ASN A 3 -38.82 0.30 5.72
CA ASN A 3 -37.96 1.48 5.80
C ASN A 3 -37.21 1.43 7.14
N CYS A 4 -35.90 1.22 7.01
CA CYS A 4 -34.93 1.20 8.10
C CYS A 4 -34.78 2.61 8.67
N LYS A 5 -34.51 2.67 9.98
CA LYS A 5 -34.60 3.84 10.84
C LYS A 5 -33.46 4.84 10.61
N GLN A 6 -33.80 6.12 10.80
CA GLN A 6 -33.09 7.15 11.57
C GLN A 6 -31.57 7.34 11.35
N THR A 7 -31.18 8.56 11.00
CA THR A 7 -29.94 9.12 11.57
C THR A 7 -30.22 10.52 12.09
N ASN A 8 -30.22 10.59 13.40
CA ASN A 8 -30.24 11.79 14.20
C ASN A 8 -28.79 12.26 14.45
N GLU A 9 -28.65 13.59 14.55
CA GLU A 9 -27.70 14.40 15.35
C GLU A 9 -26.17 14.22 15.33
N ALA A 10 -25.55 15.41 15.43
CA ALA A 10 -24.31 15.74 16.15
C ALA A 10 -22.98 15.23 15.60
N ASN A 11 -22.13 16.17 15.14
CA ASN A 11 -20.96 16.62 15.93
C ASN A 11 -19.94 17.34 15.03
N ARG A 12 -20.12 18.66 14.87
CA ARG A 12 -19.16 19.55 14.20
C ARG A 12 -18.11 19.97 15.24
N HIS A 13 -17.13 19.11 15.48
CA HIS A 13 -16.01 19.43 16.36
C HIS A 13 -15.17 20.56 15.75
N MET A 14 -15.37 21.77 16.26
CA MET A 14 -14.39 22.86 16.18
C MET A 14 -13.24 22.49 17.13
N LEU A 15 -12.11 22.02 16.60
CA LEU A 15 -10.89 21.84 17.40
C LEU A 15 -9.92 23.03 17.15
N PRO A 16 -9.40 23.69 18.20
CA PRO A 16 -8.54 24.88 18.06
C PRO A 16 -7.11 24.53 17.59
N CYS A 17 -6.48 25.42 16.81
CA CYS A 17 -5.13 25.32 16.22
C CYS A 17 -3.94 25.19 17.20
N ALA A 18 -4.16 24.96 18.50
CA ALA A 18 -3.13 25.07 19.53
C ALA A 18 -2.56 23.74 20.06
N LEU A 19 -2.90 22.59 19.45
CA LEU A 19 -2.43 21.25 19.86
C LEU A 19 -1.51 20.61 18.81
N LEU A 20 -0.51 21.35 18.33
CA LEU A 20 0.53 20.79 17.45
C LEU A 20 1.77 20.46 18.30
N PRO A 21 2.15 19.18 18.48
CA PRO A 21 3.50 18.85 18.95
C PRO A 21 4.51 19.19 17.86
N SER A 22 5.61 19.85 18.24
CA SER A 22 6.72 20.30 17.38
C SER A 22 7.62 19.15 16.88
N GLY A 23 7.05 18.02 16.48
CA GLY A 23 7.75 16.85 15.95
C GLY A 23 6.88 16.20 14.87
N GLY A 24 7.47 15.98 13.70
CA GLY A 24 6.75 15.40 12.56
C GLY A 24 6.11 14.05 12.88
N ALA A 25 4.80 13.99 12.74
CA ALA A 25 3.98 12.78 12.71
C ALA A 25 2.63 13.23 12.09
N GLU A 26 2.48 13.05 10.79
CA GLU A 26 1.76 11.92 10.16
C GLU A 26 0.31 12.32 9.80
N VAL A 27 0.09 12.54 8.50
CA VAL A 27 -1.20 12.29 7.85
C VAL A 27 -0.90 11.76 6.45
N ASP A 28 -0.43 10.52 6.35
CA ASP A 28 -0.49 9.79 5.08
C ASP A 28 -1.96 9.43 4.83
N ASN A 29 -2.71 10.43 4.38
CA ASN A 29 -4.03 10.30 3.80
C ASN A 29 -3.87 9.68 2.40
N ASN A 30 -3.43 8.41 2.37
CA ASN A 30 -3.36 7.66 1.14
C ASN A 30 -4.13 6.37 1.27
N ASN A 31 -5.37 6.41 0.82
CA ASN A 31 -6.13 5.23 0.40
C ASN A 31 -5.54 4.69 -0.91
N THR A 32 -4.24 4.40 -0.93
CA THR A 32 -3.66 3.54 -1.95
C THR A 32 -3.77 2.12 -1.44
N ARG A 33 -4.37 1.26 -2.27
CA ARG A 33 -4.41 -0.19 -2.09
C ARG A 33 -3.02 -0.77 -2.35
N ASP A 34 -2.02 -0.24 -1.65
CA ASP A 34 -0.68 -0.75 -1.71
C ASP A 34 -0.64 -2.03 -0.88
N ASP A 35 -0.28 -3.14 -1.52
CA ASP A 35 -0.11 -4.41 -0.86
C ASP A 35 1.14 -4.32 0.02
N VAL A 36 0.95 -4.11 1.32
CA VAL A 36 2.04 -4.09 2.29
C VAL A 36 2.29 -5.51 2.79
N LEU A 37 3.55 -5.95 2.78
CA LEU A 37 3.93 -7.24 3.32
C LEU A 37 3.61 -7.33 4.81
N SER A 38 2.80 -8.32 5.19
CA SER A 38 2.47 -8.58 6.59
C SER A 38 3.54 -9.37 7.34
N ARG A 39 4.47 -10.00 6.61
CA ARG A 39 5.61 -10.78 7.11
C ARG A 39 6.72 -10.75 6.06
N ASP A 40 7.94 -11.07 6.45
CA ASP A 40 9.05 -11.21 5.51
C ASP A 40 8.75 -12.29 4.47
N ALA A 41 9.06 -12.03 3.19
CA ALA A 41 8.66 -12.87 2.07
C ALA A 41 9.77 -13.04 1.03
N GLY A 42 10.72 -13.94 1.29
CA GLY A 42 11.77 -14.26 0.33
C GLY A 42 12.60 -13.03 -0.08
N GLU A 43 13.07 -13.02 -1.33
CA GLU A 43 13.96 -11.99 -1.87
C GLU A 43 13.38 -11.43 -3.17
N CYS A 44 13.50 -10.12 -3.38
CA CYS A 44 13.11 -9.48 -4.63
C CYS A 44 14.18 -9.72 -5.70
N VAL A 45 13.89 -10.52 -6.73
CA VAL A 45 14.88 -10.86 -7.78
C VAL A 45 15.35 -9.66 -8.63
N ILE A 46 14.66 -8.52 -8.55
CA ILE A 46 14.99 -7.31 -9.32
C ILE A 46 16.11 -6.53 -8.64
N CYS A 47 16.03 -6.35 -7.32
CA CYS A 47 17.04 -5.61 -6.53
C CYS A 47 17.96 -6.52 -5.70
N LEU A 48 17.65 -7.83 -5.62
CA LEU A 48 18.36 -8.83 -4.83
C LEU A 48 18.41 -8.48 -3.33
N GLU A 49 17.34 -7.86 -2.82
CA GLU A 49 17.18 -7.54 -1.40
C GLU A 49 16.03 -8.34 -0.78
N GLU A 50 16.16 -8.62 0.51
CA GLU A 50 15.14 -9.33 1.30
C GLU A 50 13.87 -8.49 1.40
N LEU A 51 12.74 -9.13 1.14
CA LEU A 51 11.41 -8.53 1.25
C LEU A 51 10.97 -8.61 2.71
N GLN A 52 10.92 -7.48 3.42
CA GLN A 52 10.62 -7.48 4.86
C GLN A 52 9.17 -7.08 5.16
N GLN A 53 8.73 -7.38 6.38
CA GLN A 53 7.44 -6.90 6.86
C GLN A 53 7.38 -5.37 6.84
N GLY A 54 6.31 -4.82 6.26
CA GLY A 54 6.11 -3.38 6.13
C GLY A 54 6.57 -2.83 4.77
N ASP A 55 7.29 -3.62 3.97
CA ASP A 55 7.63 -3.22 2.61
C ASP A 55 6.41 -3.21 1.70
N THR A 56 6.41 -2.24 0.79
CA THR A 56 5.37 -2.12 -0.22
C THR A 56 5.71 -3.04 -1.39
N ILE A 57 4.85 -4.03 -1.61
CA ILE A 57 5.02 -5.02 -2.66
C ILE A 57 3.97 -4.89 -3.75
N ALA A 58 4.22 -5.60 -4.83
CA ALA A 58 3.27 -5.85 -5.88
C ALA A 58 3.30 -7.34 -6.20
N ARG A 59 2.10 -7.92 -6.32
CA ARG A 59 1.92 -9.33 -6.68
C ARG A 59 1.35 -9.44 -8.09
N LEU A 60 2.07 -10.14 -8.95
CA LEU A 60 1.63 -10.40 -10.32
C LEU A 60 0.61 -11.56 -10.38
N PRO A 61 -0.14 -11.72 -11.50
CA PRO A 61 -1.06 -12.85 -11.67
C PRO A 61 -0.35 -14.22 -11.64
N CYS A 62 0.94 -14.28 -12.00
CA CYS A 62 1.80 -15.46 -11.85
C CYS A 62 2.22 -15.74 -10.38
N LEU A 63 1.70 -14.97 -9.43
CA LEU A 63 1.94 -15.06 -7.99
C LEU A 63 3.35 -14.65 -7.52
N CYS A 64 4.22 -14.21 -8.44
CA CYS A 64 5.51 -13.62 -8.08
C CYS A 64 5.33 -12.29 -7.34
N ILE A 65 6.18 -12.07 -6.33
CA ILE A 65 6.15 -10.91 -5.43
C ILE A 65 7.44 -10.12 -5.64
N TYR A 66 7.31 -8.81 -5.77
CA TYR A 66 8.45 -7.88 -5.88
C TYR A 66 8.15 -6.62 -5.10
N HIS A 67 9.18 -5.83 -4.78
CA HIS A 67 8.96 -4.45 -4.34
C HIS A 67 8.18 -3.69 -5.41
N LYS A 68 7.17 -2.93 -4.98
CA LYS A 68 6.34 -2.13 -5.88
C LYS A 68 7.21 -1.23 -6.77
N SER A 69 8.15 -0.51 -6.17
CA SER A 69 9.11 0.36 -6.88
C SER A 69 9.97 -0.39 -7.90
N CYS A 70 10.36 -1.63 -7.59
CA CYS A 70 11.19 -2.44 -8.48
C CYS A 70 10.40 -2.94 -9.69
N ILE A 71 9.19 -3.45 -9.48
CA ILE A 71 8.37 -3.94 -10.59
C ILE A 71 7.82 -2.82 -11.46
N ASP A 72 7.51 -1.65 -10.87
CA ASP A 72 7.10 -0.47 -11.62
C ASP A 72 8.20 -0.04 -12.59
N SER A 73 9.45 0.07 -12.10
CA SER A 73 10.62 0.38 -12.93
C SER A 73 10.86 -0.68 -14.03
N TRP A 74 10.65 -1.96 -13.70
CA TRP A 74 10.79 -3.05 -14.66
C TRP A 74 9.78 -2.95 -15.81
N PHE A 75 8.51 -2.64 -15.50
CA PHE A 75 7.45 -2.48 -16.49
C PHE A 75 7.62 -1.28 -17.42
N GLU A 76 8.47 -0.32 -17.09
CA GLU A 76 8.87 0.74 -18.02
C GLU A 76 9.71 0.20 -19.19
N ILE A 77 10.47 -0.87 -18.95
CA ILE A 77 11.37 -1.48 -19.94
C ILE A 77 10.70 -2.69 -20.59
N ASN A 78 10.13 -3.59 -19.78
CA ASN A 78 9.52 -4.81 -20.24
C ASN A 78 8.29 -5.16 -19.38
N ARG A 79 7.11 -5.20 -20.00
CA ARG A 79 5.82 -5.45 -19.32
C ARG A 79 5.53 -6.93 -19.07
N SER A 80 6.58 -7.74 -18.96
CA SER A 80 6.50 -9.17 -18.72
C SER A 80 7.16 -9.52 -17.39
N CYS A 81 6.71 -10.60 -16.77
CA CYS A 81 7.30 -11.09 -15.53
C CYS A 81 8.79 -11.47 -15.76
N PRO A 82 9.72 -11.02 -14.92
CA PRO A 82 11.14 -11.36 -15.08
C PRO A 82 11.42 -12.86 -14.91
N GLU A 83 10.62 -13.55 -14.10
CA GLU A 83 10.73 -14.99 -13.86
C GLU A 83 9.97 -15.82 -14.92
N HIS A 84 8.93 -15.25 -15.54
CA HIS A 84 8.03 -15.95 -16.47
C HIS A 84 7.81 -15.12 -17.75
N PRO A 85 8.76 -15.08 -18.68
CA PRO A 85 8.67 -14.25 -19.89
C PRO A 85 7.71 -14.78 -20.98
N SER A 86 6.93 -15.84 -20.73
CA SER A 86 6.06 -16.49 -21.75
C SER A 86 4.60 -16.71 -21.32
N ASP A 87 4.14 -16.03 -20.27
CA ASP A 87 2.70 -15.95 -19.94
C ASP A 87 2.03 -14.79 -20.70
#